data_AF-A0A1H1SNZ9-F1
#
_entry.id   AF-A0A1H1SNZ9-F1
#
_cell.length_a   1.000
_cell.length_b   1.000
_cell.length_c   1.000
_cell.angle_alpha   90.00
_cell.angle_beta   90.00
_cell.angle_gamma   90.00
#
_symmetry.space_group_name_H-M   'P 1'
#
loop_
_entity.id
_entity.type
_entity.pdbx_description
1 polymer ?
#
loop_
_entity_poly.entity_id
_entity_poly.type
_entity_poly.pdbx_seq_one_letter_code
_entity_poly.pdbx_strand_id
1 'polypeptide(L)'
;MNKIGLEYGKWLAPMGWDYIATIRRHYPLTETNAPVLMQRAVNKAKVTRLFYSIEPDYNDKHTHAHLLLSCNYKLDRDSMAKAMNIQPQSISYFEPVINQEAVTNYCTKYVGRSNVFYNLIF
;
A
#
# COMPACT_ATOMS: atom_id res chain seq x y z
N MET A 1 9.31 0.71 16.90
CA MET A 1 8.05 0.47 16.17
C MET A 1 6.90 0.54 17.16
N ASN A 2 5.73 1.06 16.79
CA ASN A 2 4.62 1.16 17.75
C ASN A 2 3.98 -0.23 17.96
N LYS A 3 3.52 -0.55 19.18
CA LYS A 3 3.02 -1.89 19.54
C LYS A 3 1.82 -2.31 18.69
N ILE A 4 0.88 -1.40 18.42
CA ILE A 4 -0.31 -1.68 17.62
C ILE A 4 0.08 -2.05 16.18
N GLY A 5 0.97 -1.27 15.57
CA GLY A 5 1.50 -1.53 14.24
C GLY A 5 2.22 -2.87 14.14
N LEU A 6 3.03 -3.23 15.14
CA LEU A 6 3.70 -4.54 15.19
C LEU A 6 2.69 -5.70 15.25
N GLU A 7 1.69 -5.62 16.13
CA GLU A 7 0.68 -6.69 16.23
C GLU A 7 -0.19 -6.78 14.97
N TYR A 8 -0.54 -5.64 14.36
CA TYR A 8 -1.27 -5.62 13.09
C TYR A 8 -0.42 -6.21 11.94
N GLY A 9 0.88 -5.93 11.92
CA GLY A 9 1.82 -6.51 10.96
C GLY A 9 1.89 -8.03 11.08
N LYS A 10 2.04 -8.55 12.30
CA LYS A 10 1.98 -10.00 12.58
C LYS A 10 0.65 -10.64 12.14
N TRP A 11 -0.47 -9.93 12.28
CA TRP A 11 -1.77 -10.42 11.81
C TRP A 11 -1.90 -10.40 10.28
N LEU A 12 -1.30 -9.42 9.59
CA LEU A 12 -1.29 -9.35 8.13
C LEU A 12 -0.33 -10.36 7.48
N ALA A 13 0.78 -10.72 8.12
CA ALA A 13 1.84 -11.53 7.52
C ALA A 13 1.37 -12.91 7.01
N PRO A 14 0.56 -13.69 7.76
CA PRO A 14 0.08 -15.00 7.32
C PRO A 14 -0.85 -14.95 6.11
N MET A 15 -1.36 -13.77 5.73
CA MET A 15 -2.24 -13.65 4.56
C MET A 15 -1.51 -13.97 3.25
N GLY A 16 -0.19 -13.75 3.19
CA GLY A 16 0.62 -13.94 1.99
C GLY A 16 0.44 -12.80 0.99
N TRP A 17 1.52 -12.06 0.75
CA TRP A 17 1.54 -10.93 -0.18
C TRP A 17 2.51 -11.21 -1.32
N ASP A 18 2.14 -10.83 -2.54
CA ASP A 18 2.92 -11.09 -3.74
C ASP A 18 3.85 -9.91 -4.06
N TYR A 19 3.37 -8.68 -3.86
CA TYR A 19 4.13 -7.46 -4.15
C TYR A 19 4.01 -6.42 -3.03
N ILE A 20 5.09 -5.66 -2.85
CA ILE A 20 5.09 -4.39 -2.12
C ILE A 20 5.17 -3.25 -3.13
N ALA A 21 4.59 -2.11 -2.79
CA ALA A 21 4.78 -0.87 -3.54
C ALA A 21 4.65 0.35 -2.62
N THR A 22 5.19 1.49 -3.06
CA THR A 22 4.93 2.79 -2.45
C THR A 22 4.37 3.75 -3.48
N ILE A 23 3.25 4.38 -3.17
CA ILE A 23 2.65 5.40 -4.02
C ILE A 23 2.94 6.77 -3.44
N ARG A 24 3.58 7.63 -4.24
CA ARG A 24 3.75 9.05 -3.95
C ARG A 24 3.33 9.85 -5.19
N ARG A 25 2.38 10.77 -5.01
CA ARG A 25 1.83 11.59 -6.10
C ARG A 25 2.18 13.06 -5.86
N HIS A 26 2.07 13.86 -6.92
CA HIS A 26 2.17 15.32 -6.84
C HIS A 26 1.04 15.95 -5.99
N TYR A 27 -0.08 15.25 -5.82
CA TYR A 27 -1.15 15.67 -4.91
C TYR A 27 -1.21 14.68 -3.75
N PRO A 28 -1.38 15.16 -2.49
CA PRO A 28 -1.46 14.29 -1.33
C PRO A 28 -2.54 13.21 -1.47
N LEU A 29 -2.21 12.03 -0.98
CA LEU A 29 -3.16 10.97 -0.73
C LEU A 29 -3.91 11.28 0.56
N THR A 30 -5.23 11.18 0.50
CA THR A 30 -6.11 11.46 1.63
C THR A 30 -6.99 10.26 1.90
N GLU A 31 -7.62 10.24 3.07
CA GLU A 31 -8.64 9.25 3.41
C GLU A 31 -9.77 9.19 2.37
N THR A 32 -10.05 10.27 1.65
CA THR A 32 -11.11 10.34 0.65
C THR A 32 -10.67 9.91 -0.74
N ASN A 33 -9.45 10.24 -1.18
CA ASN A 33 -9.01 9.94 -2.55
C ASN A 33 -8.31 8.58 -2.68
N ALA A 34 -7.67 8.09 -1.62
CA ALA A 34 -6.94 6.84 -1.65
C ALA A 34 -7.86 5.63 -1.83
N PRO A 35 -9.01 5.50 -1.14
CA PRO A 35 -9.91 4.36 -1.34
C PRO A 35 -10.36 4.22 -2.80
N VAL A 36 -10.67 5.33 -3.47
CA VAL A 36 -11.06 5.34 -4.90
C VAL A 36 -9.91 4.81 -5.76
N LEU A 37 -8.67 5.19 -5.44
CA LEU A 37 -7.48 4.74 -6.15
C LEU A 37 -7.23 3.25 -5.93
N MET A 38 -7.32 2.77 -4.68
CA MET A 38 -7.09 1.37 -4.33
C MET A 38 -8.19 0.45 -4.88
N GLN A 39 -9.44 0.90 -4.88
CA GLN A 39 -10.55 0.16 -5.50
C GLN A 39 -10.35 -0.02 -7.01
N ARG A 40 -9.75 0.97 -7.70
CA ARG A 40 -9.39 0.81 -9.11
C ARG A 40 -8.31 -0.25 -9.31
N ALA A 41 -7.32 -0.34 -8.41
CA ALA A 41 -6.33 -1.41 -8.45
C ALA A 41 -6.98 -2.79 -8.31
N VAL A 42 -7.83 -2.98 -7.30
CA VAL A 42 -8.60 -4.23 -7.10
C VAL A 42 -9.41 -4.59 -8.34
N ASN A 43 -10.21 -3.65 -8.85
CA ASN A 43 -11.15 -3.93 -9.93
C ASN A 43 -10.49 -4.07 -11.32
N LYS A 44 -9.46 -3.26 -11.62
CA LYS A 44 -8.89 -3.17 -12.97
C LYS A 44 -7.56 -3.91 -13.12
N ALA A 45 -6.73 -3.95 -12.08
CA ALA A 45 -5.53 -4.78 -12.03
C ALA A 45 -5.80 -6.15 -11.39
N LYS A 46 -7.08 -6.52 -11.17
CA LYS A 46 -7.47 -7.85 -10.66
C LYS A 46 -6.65 -8.26 -9.41
N VAL A 47 -6.32 -7.29 -8.57
CA VAL A 47 -5.67 -7.53 -7.27
C VAL A 47 -6.73 -8.16 -6.39
N THR A 48 -6.45 -9.33 -5.84
CA THR A 48 -7.41 -10.12 -5.04
C THR A 48 -7.43 -9.71 -3.58
N ARG A 49 -6.37 -9.03 -3.12
CA ARG A 49 -6.31 -8.42 -1.80
C ARG A 49 -5.31 -7.28 -1.81
N LEU A 50 -5.68 -6.17 -1.17
CA LEU A 50 -4.85 -4.98 -1.09
C LEU A 50 -4.88 -4.43 0.33
N PHE A 51 -3.73 -4.35 0.97
CA PHE A 51 -3.55 -3.52 2.16
C PHE A 51 -2.85 -2.23 1.78
N TYR A 52 -3.25 -1.11 2.40
CA TYR A 52 -2.50 0.13 2.32
C TYR A 52 -2.50 0.91 3.63
N SER A 53 -1.46 1.70 3.83
CA SER A 53 -1.36 2.72 4.88
C SER A 53 -0.86 4.03 4.28
N ILE A 54 -1.50 5.15 4.62
CA ILE A 54 -1.14 6.50 4.23
C ILE A 54 -0.39 7.13 5.39
N GLU A 55 0.82 7.58 5.11
CA GLU A 55 1.72 8.18 6.09
C GLU A 55 2.10 9.59 5.64
N PRO A 56 2.19 10.57 6.57
CA PRO A 56 2.74 11.88 6.25
C PRO A 56 4.23 11.76 5.91
N ASP A 57 4.68 12.53 4.93
CA ASP A 57 6.10 12.71 4.68
C ASP A 57 6.72 13.54 5.82
N TYR A 58 7.98 13.25 6.16
CA TYR A 58 8.63 13.82 7.35
C TYR A 58 8.76 15.36 7.32
N ASN A 59 8.90 15.94 6.12
CA ASN A 59 9.25 17.36 5.93
C ASN A 59 8.24 18.16 5.09
N ASP A 60 7.11 17.59 4.69
CA ASP A 60 6.16 18.25 3.79
C ASP A 60 4.71 17.92 4.16
N LYS A 61 3.76 18.73 3.69
CA LYS A 61 2.32 18.46 3.75
C LYS A 61 1.89 17.35 2.77
N HIS A 62 2.85 16.64 2.18
CA HIS A 62 2.62 15.50 1.32
C HIS A 62 2.52 14.21 2.12
N THR A 63 1.98 13.20 1.45
CA THR A 63 1.77 11.87 2.02
C THR A 63 2.20 10.83 1.00
N HIS A 64 2.60 9.67 1.46
CA HIS A 64 2.78 8.49 0.63
C HIS A 64 1.94 7.33 1.16
N ALA A 65 1.65 6.37 0.31
CA ALA A 65 1.00 5.14 0.71
C ALA A 65 1.94 3.96 0.54
N HIS A 66 2.08 3.14 1.58
CA HIS A 66 2.67 1.82 1.48
C HIS A 66 1.58 0.80 1.12
N LEU A 67 1.85 -0.07 0.16
CA LEU A 67 0.89 -1.06 -0.32
C LEU A 67 1.46 -2.47 -0.19
N LEU A 68 0.60 -3.41 0.17
CA LEU A 68 0.80 -4.84 -0.02
C LEU A 68 -0.27 -5.35 -0.96
N LEU A 69 0.13 -6.11 -1.97
CA LEU A 69 -0.75 -6.59 -3.03
C LEU A 69 -0.69 -8.11 -3.08
N SER A 70 -1.85 -8.74 -3.24
CA SER A 70 -1.94 -10.13 -3.67
C SER A 70 -2.66 -10.24 -5.00
N CYS A 71 -2.14 -11.07 -5.89
CA CYS A 71 -2.69 -11.28 -7.22
C CYS A 71 -2.27 -12.63 -7.79
N ASN A 72 -3.14 -13.22 -8.61
CA ASN A 72 -2.98 -14.58 -9.11
C ASN A 72 -2.15 -14.64 -10.41
N TYR A 73 -1.39 -13.58 -10.70
CA TYR A 73 -0.65 -13.41 -11.95
C TYR A 73 0.53 -12.47 -11.74
N LYS A 74 1.48 -12.45 -12.69
CA LYS A 74 2.59 -11.52 -12.68
C LYS A 74 2.10 -10.10 -12.98
N LEU A 75 2.08 -9.25 -11.97
CA LEU A 75 1.75 -7.84 -12.10
C LEU A 75 3.03 -7.01 -12.30
N ASP A 76 2.96 -6.02 -13.18
CA ASP A 76 4.02 -5.04 -13.37
C ASP A 76 3.54 -3.62 -13.00
N ARG A 77 4.51 -2.73 -12.74
CA ARG A 77 4.27 -1.36 -12.31
C ARG A 77 3.40 -0.57 -13.28
N ASP A 78 3.62 -0.73 -14.58
CA ASP A 78 2.96 0.09 -15.60
C ASP A 78 1.50 -0.34 -15.77
N SER A 79 1.23 -1.65 -15.71
CA SER A 79 -0.13 -2.20 -15.64
C SER A 79 -0.88 -1.71 -14.39
N MET A 80 -0.22 -1.71 -13.22
CA MET A 80 -0.80 -1.20 -11.97
C MET A 80 -1.10 0.31 -12.07
N ALA A 81 -0.16 1.10 -12.59
CA ALA A 81 -0.33 2.55 -12.79
C ALA A 81 -1.50 2.86 -13.73
N LYS A 82 -1.60 2.10 -14.85
CA LYS A 82 -2.71 2.20 -15.80
C LYS A 82 -4.05 1.88 -15.14
N ALA A 83 -4.13 0.82 -14.33
CA ALA A 83 -5.34 0.46 -13.60
C ALA A 83 -5.78 1.58 -12.64
N MET A 84 -4.84 2.15 -11.90
CA MET A 84 -5.08 3.23 -10.95
C MET A 84 -5.33 4.60 -11.61
N ASN A 85 -5.04 4.74 -12.91
CA ASN A 85 -5.06 6.00 -13.65
C ASN A 85 -4.10 7.05 -13.06
N ILE A 86 -2.84 6.63 -12.82
CA ILE A 86 -1.74 7.48 -12.37
C ILE A 86 -0.51 7.25 -13.25
N GLN A 87 0.48 8.13 -13.11
CA GLN A 87 1.76 7.96 -13.80
C GLN A 87 2.57 6.83 -13.15
N PRO A 88 3.25 5.97 -13.92
CA PRO A 88 4.10 4.91 -13.37
C PRO A 88 5.17 5.42 -12.39
N GLN A 89 5.67 6.64 -12.60
CA GLN A 89 6.64 7.31 -11.74
C GLN A 89 6.09 7.61 -10.33
N SER A 90 4.76 7.64 -10.17
CA SER A 90 4.12 7.74 -8.86
C SER A 90 4.19 6.45 -8.06
N ILE A 91 4.61 5.33 -8.65
CA ILE A 91 4.78 4.03 -8.01
C ILE A 91 6.28 3.70 -7.91
N SER A 92 6.79 3.64 -6.70
CA SER A 92 8.17 3.28 -6.37
C SER A 92 8.21 1.98 -5.59
N TYR A 93 9.38 1.33 -5.54
CA TYR A 93 9.60 0.09 -4.79
C TYR A 93 8.58 -1.01 -5.13
N PHE A 94 8.17 -1.09 -6.41
CA PHE A 94 7.26 -2.13 -6.89
C PHE A 94 8.06 -3.43 -7.07
N GLU A 95 8.04 -4.28 -6.05
CA GLU A 95 8.95 -5.43 -5.93
C GLU A 95 8.21 -6.65 -5.39
N PRO A 96 8.60 -7.88 -5.77
CA PRO A 96 8.07 -9.09 -5.16
C PRO A 96 8.38 -9.14 -3.65
N VAL A 97 7.44 -9.64 -2.85
CA VAL A 97 7.67 -9.83 -1.42
C VAL A 97 8.55 -11.05 -1.18
N ILE A 98 9.69 -10.84 -0.53
CA ILE A 98 10.63 -11.91 -0.16
C ILE A 98 10.40 -12.36 1.29
N ASN A 99 10.02 -11.43 2.18
CA ASN A 99 9.81 -11.71 3.60
C ASN A 99 8.51 -11.05 4.09
N GLN A 100 7.50 -11.88 4.36
CA GLN A 100 6.16 -11.44 4.75
C GLN A 100 6.16 -10.62 6.05
N GLU A 101 6.87 -11.08 7.08
CA GLU A 101 6.93 -10.37 8.37
C GLU A 101 7.62 -9.02 8.24
N ALA A 102 8.73 -8.96 7.50
CA ALA A 102 9.48 -7.72 7.32
C ALA A 102 8.65 -6.65 6.59
N VAL A 103 8.00 -7.02 5.47
CA VAL A 103 7.23 -6.06 4.67
C VAL A 103 5.95 -5.63 5.39
N THR A 104 5.27 -6.54 6.08
CA THR A 104 4.04 -6.20 6.81
C THR A 104 4.34 -5.28 7.97
N ASN A 105 5.37 -5.57 8.76
CA ASN A 105 5.83 -4.66 9.82
C ASN A 105 6.26 -3.30 9.29
N TYR A 106 6.90 -3.26 8.11
CA TYR A 106 7.26 -2.01 7.45
C TYR A 106 6.03 -1.18 7.07
N CYS A 107 5.05 -1.80 6.40
CA CYS A 107 3.81 -1.15 5.98
C CYS A 107 2.89 -0.76 7.15
N THR A 108 3.03 -1.40 8.32
CA THR A 108 2.19 -1.13 9.49
C THR A 108 2.88 -0.33 10.59
N LYS A 109 4.15 0.06 10.43
CA LYS A 109 4.97 0.71 11.47
C LYS A 109 4.32 1.91 12.16
N TYR A 110 3.41 2.63 11.48
CA TYR A 110 2.68 3.78 12.01
C TYR A 110 1.17 3.56 12.20
N VAL A 111 0.64 2.36 11.92
CA VAL A 111 -0.75 2.01 12.24
C VAL A 111 -1.01 2.24 13.73
N GLY A 112 -2.12 2.93 14.06
CA GLY A 112 -2.46 3.33 15.43
C GLY A 112 -1.89 4.68 15.87
N ARG A 113 -1.14 5.39 15.01
CA ARG A 113 -0.79 6.80 15.23
C ARG A 113 -1.85 7.73 14.66
N SER A 114 -1.90 8.96 15.18
CA SER A 114 -2.73 10.03 14.63
C SER A 114 -2.35 10.34 13.18
N ASN A 115 -3.35 10.69 12.36
CA ASN A 115 -3.17 11.07 10.95
C ASN A 115 -2.58 9.96 10.05
N VAL A 116 -2.73 8.70 10.45
CA VAL A 116 -2.41 7.53 9.63
C VAL A 116 -3.70 6.85 9.26
N PHE A 117 -3.97 6.78 7.96
CA PHE A 117 -5.16 6.11 7.43
C PHE A 117 -4.74 4.80 6.80
N TYR A 118 -5.46 3.72 7.06
CA TYR A 118 -5.13 2.41 6.51
C TYR A 118 -6.40 1.62 6.28
N ASN A 119 -6.35 0.69 5.33
CA ASN A 119 -7.46 -0.22 5.08
C ASN A 119 -6.95 -1.53 4.45
N LEU A 120 -7.77 -2.57 4.59
CA LEU A 120 -7.63 -3.86 3.93
C LEU A 120 -8.83 -4.08 3.03
N ILE A 121 -8.59 -4.30 1.73
CA ILE A 121 -9.62 -4.50 0.70
C ILE A 121 -9.46 -5.89 0.11
N PHE A 122 -10.60 -6.52 -0.21
CA PHE A 122 -10.74 -7.80 -0.89
C PHE A 122 -11.37 -7.62 -2.28
#